data_AF-A0A087TXV1-F1
#
_entry.id   AF-A0A087TXV1-F1
#
_cell.length_a   1.000
_cell.length_b   1.000
_cell.length_c   1.000
_cell.angle_alpha   90.00
_cell.angle_beta   90.00
_cell.angle_gamma   90.00
#
_symmetry.space_group_name_H-M   'P 1'
#
loop_
_entity.id
_entity.type
_entity.pdbx_description
1 polymer ?
#
loop_
_entity_poly.entity_id
_entity_poly.type
_entity_poly.pdbx_seq_one_letter_code
_entity_poly.pdbx_strand_id
1 'polypeptide(L)'
;MADEQELAQLEILCKQLYDANNPEERATAEKALVNFVHAPDCLPTCRLLLERGDSSYAQLLAATTLTKLVSRNPQTLTLQQRIDIRNYVLTYLA
;
A
#
# COMPACT_ATOMS: atom_id res chain seq x y z
N MET A 1 -13.44 -10.61 -5.48
CA MET A 1 -12.85 -11.29 -6.66
C MET A 1 -11.83 -10.41 -7.37
N ALA A 2 -12.08 -9.11 -7.59
CA ALA A 2 -11.08 -8.20 -8.17
C ALA A 2 -9.94 -7.85 -7.21
N ASP A 3 -10.26 -7.68 -5.92
CA ASP A 3 -9.31 -7.22 -4.90
C ASP A 3 -8.18 -8.23 -4.65
N GLU A 4 -8.46 -9.54 -4.73
CA GLU A 4 -7.48 -10.59 -4.44
C GLU A 4 -6.38 -10.70 -5.50
N GLN A 5 -6.70 -10.41 -6.77
CA GLN A 5 -5.69 -10.39 -7.83
C GLN A 5 -4.77 -9.18 -7.73
N GLU A 6 -5.32 -8.01 -7.39
CA GLU A 6 -4.51 -6.80 -7.14
C GLU A 6 -3.58 -7.00 -5.93
N LEU A 7 -4.09 -7.62 -4.86
CA LEU A 7 -3.30 -7.95 -3.67
C LEU A 7 -2.15 -8.91 -4.02
N ALA A 8 -2.44 -10.00 -4.72
CA ALA A 8 -1.40 -10.95 -5.13
C ALA A 8 -0.36 -10.30 -6.04
N GLN A 9 -0.76 -9.40 -6.95
CA GLN A 9 0.18 -8.64 -7.77
C GLN A 9 1.06 -7.71 -6.93
N LEU A 10 0.49 -6.99 -5.95
CA LEU A 10 1.24 -6.14 -5.04
C LEU A 10 2.28 -6.93 -4.24
N GLU A 11 1.91 -8.12 -3.78
CA GLU A 11 2.83 -9.02 -3.08
C GLU A 11 3.99 -9.46 -3.96
N ILE A 12 3.72 -9.85 -5.22
CA ILE A 12 4.74 -10.21 -6.19
C ILE A 12 5.66 -9.02 -6.47
N LEU A 13 5.11 -7.82 -6.70
CA LEU A 13 5.89 -6.60 -6.95
C LEU A 13 6.76 -6.23 -5.75
N CYS A 14 6.22 -6.31 -4.54
CA CYS A 14 6.99 -6.14 -3.32
C CYS A 14 8.13 -7.15 -3.24
N LYS A 15 7.85 -8.42 -3.52
CA LYS A 15 8.87 -9.47 -3.48
C LYS A 15 9.94 -9.25 -4.55
N GLN A 16 9.57 -8.85 -5.76
CA GLN A 16 10.51 -8.45 -6.81
C GLN A 16 11.36 -7.25 -6.40
N LEU A 17 10.79 -6.26 -5.69
CA LEU A 17 11.57 -5.12 -5.21
C LEU A 17 12.70 -5.54 -4.24
N TYR A 18 12.45 -6.54 -3.38
CA TYR A 18 13.40 -6.98 -2.35
C TYR A 18 14.28 -8.17 -2.77
N ASP A 19 13.79 -9.04 -3.65
CA ASP A 19 14.43 -10.30 -4.03
C ASP A 19 14.98 -10.28 -5.47
N ALA A 20 14.54 -9.36 -6.34
CA ALA A 20 15.02 -9.33 -7.71
C ALA A 20 16.51 -9.03 -7.77
N ASN A 21 17.24 -9.96 -8.40
CA ASN A 21 18.67 -9.81 -8.68
C ASN A 21 18.92 -8.86 -9.87
N ASN A 22 17.91 -8.68 -10.73
CA ASN A 22 17.96 -7.79 -11.88
C ASN A 22 17.52 -6.36 -11.51
N PRO A 23 18.37 -5.33 -11.74
CA PRO A 23 18.05 -3.95 -11.39
C PRO A 23 16.87 -3.38 -12.19
N GLU A 24 16.66 -3.85 -13.43
CA GLU A 24 15.54 -3.41 -14.28
C GLU A 24 14.19 -3.93 -13.78
N GLU A 25 14.12 -5.18 -13.31
CA GLU A 25 12.91 -5.73 -12.69
C GLU A 25 12.60 -4.99 -11.39
N ARG A 26 13.63 -4.73 -10.58
CA ARG A 26 13.51 -3.96 -9.34
C ARG A 26 12.97 -2.55 -9.60
N ALA A 27 13.48 -1.87 -10.62
CA ALA A 27 13.02 -0.52 -11.01
C ALA A 27 11.58 -0.54 -11.54
N THR A 28 11.22 -1.57 -12.31
CA THR A 28 9.84 -1.75 -12.81
C THR A 28 8.87 -1.96 -11.66
N ALA A 29 9.23 -2.84 -10.72
CA ALA A 29 8.45 -3.12 -9.54
C ALA A 29 8.29 -1.88 -8.65
N GLU A 30 9.38 -1.15 -8.40
CA GLU A 30 9.35 0.12 -7.66
C GLU A 30 8.40 1.11 -8.32
N LYS A 31 8.49 1.28 -9.64
CA LYS A 31 7.66 2.23 -10.39
C LYS A 31 6.18 1.86 -10.32
N ALA A 32 5.84 0.58 -10.43
CA ALA A 32 4.47 0.11 -10.29
C ALA A 32 3.92 0.35 -8.86
N LEU A 33 4.72 0.01 -7.83
CA LEU A 33 4.38 0.26 -6.43
C LEU A 33 4.20 1.76 -6.15
N VAL A 34 5.10 2.60 -6.66
CA VAL A 34 4.98 4.07 -6.54
C VAL A 34 3.72 4.58 -7.23
N ASN A 35 3.41 4.12 -8.43
CA ASN A 35 2.15 4.48 -9.10
C ASN A 35 0.93 4.09 -8.27
N PHE A 36 0.94 2.90 -7.68
CA PHE A 36 -0.12 2.44 -6.78
C PHE A 36 -0.25 3.34 -5.53
N VAL A 37 0.86 3.66 -4.85
CA VAL A 37 0.88 4.59 -3.70
C VAL A 37 0.40 6.00 -4.07
N HIS A 38 0.55 6.38 -5.34
CA HIS A 38 0.06 7.65 -5.86
C HIS A 38 -1.40 7.62 -6.30
N ALA A 39 -2.00 6.44 -6.45
CA ALA A 39 -3.40 6.32 -6.80
C ALA A 39 -4.29 6.77 -5.62
N PRO A 40 -5.37 7.52 -5.88
CA PRO A 40 -6.30 7.94 -4.82
C PRO A 40 -7.08 6.78 -4.19
N ASP A 41 -7.21 5.65 -4.90
CA ASP A 41 -7.95 4.45 -4.48
C ASP A 41 -7.09 3.40 -3.75
N CYS A 42 -5.83 3.70 -3.39
CA CYS A 42 -4.96 2.71 -2.72
C CYS A 42 -5.37 2.37 -1.28
N LEU A 43 -6.25 3.16 -0.68
CA LEU A 43 -6.65 3.10 0.73
C LEU A 43 -7.39 1.80 1.10
N PRO A 44 -8.52 1.41 0.43
CA PRO A 44 -9.19 0.13 0.68
C PRO A 44 -8.26 -1.08 0.45
N THR A 45 -7.45 -1.04 -0.61
CA THR A 45 -6.49 -2.12 -0.91
C THR A 45 -5.41 -2.25 0.16
N CYS A 46 -4.89 -1.14 0.69
CA CYS A 46 -3.93 -1.17 1.81
C CYS A 46 -4.55 -1.76 3.09
N ARG A 47 -5.84 -1.49 3.36
CA ARG A 47 -6.53 -2.12 4.49
C ARG A 47 -6.64 -3.62 4.31
N LEU A 48 -7.05 -4.07 3.13
CA LEU A 48 -7.14 -5.51 2.87
C LEU A 48 -5.78 -6.19 2.99
N LEU A 49 -4.69 -5.58 2.50
CA LEU A 49 -3.32 -6.09 2.68
C LEU A 49 -2.98 -6.30 4.17
N LEU A 50 -3.32 -5.32 5.00
CA LEU A 50 -3.04 -5.35 6.43
C LEU A 50 -3.89 -6.38 7.18
N GLU A 51 -5.16 -6.53 6.80
CA GLU A 51 -6.07 -7.56 7.36
C GLU A 51 -5.69 -8.98 6.96
N ARG A 52 -5.27 -9.20 5.70
CA ARG A 52 -4.80 -10.51 5.24
C ARG A 52 -3.52 -10.94 5.93
N GLY A 53 -2.55 -10.00 6.04
CA GLY A 53 -1.27 -10.25 6.70
C GLY A 53 -0.42 -11.38 6.12
N ASP A 54 -0.67 -11.78 4.87
CA ASP A 54 -0.04 -12.94 4.22
C ASP A 54 1.46 -12.70 3.92
N SER A 55 1.84 -11.44 3.69
CA SER A 55 3.21 -11.04 3.37
C SER A 55 3.65 -9.81 4.14
N SER A 56 4.73 -9.95 4.92
CA SER A 56 5.32 -8.87 5.72
C SER A 56 5.76 -7.67 4.85
N TYR A 57 6.22 -7.93 3.61
CA TYR A 57 6.61 -6.86 2.69
C TYR A 57 5.40 -6.06 2.21
N ALA A 58 4.27 -6.73 1.97
CA ALA A 58 3.05 -6.08 1.53
C ALA A 58 2.37 -5.32 2.68
N GLN A 59 2.45 -5.83 3.92
CA GLN A 59 2.06 -5.08 5.12
C GLN A 59 2.92 -3.83 5.31
N LEU A 60 4.25 -3.95 5.14
CA LEU A 60 5.15 -2.79 5.23
C LEU A 60 4.82 -1.75 4.15
N LEU A 61 4.58 -2.19 2.91
CA LEU A 61 4.14 -1.32 1.83
C LEU A 61 2.82 -0.62 2.20
N ALA A 62 1.81 -1.37 2.64
CA ALA A 62 0.51 -0.82 3.00
C ALA A 62 0.61 0.21 4.12
N ALA A 63 1.32 -0.10 5.21
CA ALA A 63 1.56 0.82 6.32
C ALA A 63 2.32 2.09 5.87
N THR A 64 3.36 1.93 5.05
CA THR A 64 4.13 3.04 4.50
C THR A 64 3.28 3.91 3.57
N THR A 65 2.42 3.28 2.78
CA THR A 65 1.49 3.94 1.85
C THR A 65 0.46 4.75 2.61
N LEU A 66 -0.18 4.17 3.63
CA LEU A 66 -1.11 4.88 4.50
C LEU A 66 -0.45 6.07 5.20
N THR A 67 0.78 5.89 5.70
CA THR A 67 1.57 6.98 6.31
C THR A 67 1.81 8.11 5.30
N LYS A 68 2.29 7.78 4.09
CA LYS A 68 2.50 8.74 3.01
C LYS A 68 1.19 9.43 2.58
N LEU A 69 0.07 8.71 2.56
CA LEU A 69 -1.24 9.22 2.16
C LEU A 69 -1.76 10.24 3.18
N VAL A 70 -1.60 9.97 4.48
CA VAL A 70 -1.96 10.91 5.56
C VAL A 70 -1.06 12.14 5.56
N SER A 71 0.24 11.95 5.31
CA SER A 71 1.22 13.05 5.20
C SER A 71 1.10 13.86 3.90
N ARG A 72 0.53 13.27 2.82
CA ARG A 72 0.27 13.97 1.56
C ARG A 72 -0.79 15.05 1.73
N ASN A 73 -0.71 16.05 0.85
CA ASN A 73 -1.40 17.33 0.94
C ASN A 73 -2.89 17.21 1.38
N PRO A 74 -3.36 18.02 2.35
CA PRO A 74 -4.75 18.04 2.86
C PRO A 74 -5.83 18.41 1.85
N GLN A 75 -5.45 18.77 0.64
CA GLN A 75 -6.39 19.16 -0.42
C GLN A 75 -6.91 17.96 -1.23
N THR A 76 -6.22 16.82 -1.25
CA THR A 76 -6.65 15.64 -2.04
C THR A 76 -7.55 14.69 -1.25
N LEU A 77 -7.53 14.76 0.08
CA LEU A 77 -8.27 13.88 0.97
C LEU A 77 -9.19 14.71 1.85
N THR A 78 -10.47 14.38 1.82
CA THR A 78 -11.46 14.98 2.71
C THR A 78 -11.10 14.71 4.18
N LEU A 79 -11.54 15.61 5.08
CA LEU A 79 -11.28 15.49 6.51
C LEU A 79 -11.73 14.13 7.07
N GLN A 80 -12.86 13.59 6.58
CA GLN A 80 -13.35 12.28 6.99
C GLN A 80 -12.43 11.13 6.57
N GLN A 81 -11.93 11.12 5.33
CA GLN A 81 -10.97 10.12 4.86
C GLN A 81 -9.72 10.09 5.76
N ARG A 82 -9.21 11.26 6.16
CA ARG A 82 -8.08 11.34 7.11
C ARG A 82 -8.40 10.74 8.47
N ILE A 83 -9.55 11.09 9.04
CA ILE A 83 -9.97 10.58 10.35
C ILE A 83 -10.14 9.06 10.28
N ASP A 84 -10.72 8.56 9.20
CA ASP A 84 -10.97 7.14 8.98
C ASP A 84 -9.64 6.35 8.82
N ILE A 85 -8.70 6.84 8.01
CA ILE A 85 -7.36 6.25 7.91
C ILE A 85 -6.67 6.25 9.27
N ARG A 86 -6.69 7.39 9.97
CA ARG A 86 -6.00 7.55 11.25
C ARG A 86 -6.59 6.62 12.32
N ASN A 87 -7.91 6.51 12.40
CA ASN A 87 -8.59 5.55 13.28
C ASN A 87 -8.22 4.13 12.92
N TYR A 88 -8.22 3.77 11.63
CA TYR A 88 -7.85 2.42 11.21
C TYR A 88 -6.41 2.08 11.59
N VAL A 89 -5.45 2.97 11.32
CA VAL A 89 -4.05 2.75 11.72
C VAL A 89 -3.92 2.63 13.24
N LEU A 90 -4.64 3.45 14.00
CA LEU A 90 -4.69 3.34 15.47
C LEU A 90 -5.29 2.01 15.93
N THR A 91 -6.41 1.58 15.35
CA THR A 91 -7.07 0.30 15.68
C THR A 91 -6.23 -0.90 15.27
N TYR A 92 -5.49 -0.80 14.17
CA TYR A 92 -4.62 -1.86 13.69
C TYR A 92 -3.34 -2.00 14.54
N LEU A 93 -2.87 -0.91 15.14
CA LEU A 93 -1.67 -0.88 16.00
C LEU A 93 -2.00 -1.07 17.50
N ALA A 94 -3.27 -1.11 17.88
CA ALA A 94 -3.75 -1.27 19.27
C ALA A 94 -3.90 -2.76 19.64
#